data_AF-A0A4Y7WKK9-F1
#
_entry.id   AF-A0A4Y7WKK9-F1
#
_cell.length_a   1.000
_cell.length_b   1.000
_cell.length_c   1.000
_cell.angle_alpha   90.00
_cell.angle_beta   90.00
_cell.angle_gamma   90.00
#
_symmetry.space_group_name_H-M   'P 1'
#
loop_
_entity.id
_entity.type
_entity.pdbx_description
1 polymer ?
#
loop_
_entity_poly.entity_id
_entity_poly.type
_entity_poly.pdbx_seq_one_letter_code
_entity_poly.pdbx_strand_id
1 'polypeptide(L)' 'MSNVHLVDPLSRSIEDVRMELNDSALTYSLNSPHMLQLSRKLDSLLNQYENLSNTPCD' A
#
# COMPACT_ATOMS: atom_id res chain seq x y z
N MET A 1 -17.66 12.55 -10.33
CA MET A 1 -17.71 11.08 -10.19
C MET A 1 -16.76 10.71 -9.08
N SER A 2 -17.24 10.20 -7.96
CA SER A 2 -16.40 9.95 -6.78
C SER A 2 -15.32 8.92 -7.10
N ASN A 3 -14.07 9.18 -6.70
CA ASN A 3 -12.92 8.25 -6.84
C ASN A 3 -13.09 6.91 -6.09
N VAL A 4 -14.26 6.66 -5.48
CA VAL A 4 -14.62 5.47 -4.69
C VAL A 4 -14.27 4.16 -5.43
N HIS A 5 -14.53 4.09 -6.74
CA HIS A 5 -14.20 2.91 -7.55
C HIS A 5 -12.70 2.63 -7.69
N LEU A 6 -11.84 3.62 -7.46
CA LEU A 6 -10.38 3.49 -7.47
C LEU A 6 -9.78 3.37 -6.06
N VAL A 7 -10.46 3.96 -5.07
CA VAL A 7 -10.07 3.92 -3.66
C VAL A 7 -10.25 2.52 -3.08
N ASP A 8 -11.37 1.84 -3.32
CA ASP A 8 -11.64 0.51 -2.73
C ASP A 8 -10.63 -0.58 -3.17
N PRO A 9 -10.31 -0.73 -4.48
CA PRO A 9 -9.28 -1.68 -4.92
C PRO A 9 -7.89 -1.35 -4.37
N LEU A 10 -7.59 -0.05 -4.21
CA LEU A 10 -6.32 0.42 -3.68
C LEU A 10 -6.19 0.17 -2.18
N SER A 11 -7.25 0.41 -1.41
CA SER A 11 -7.32 0.04 0.01
C SER A 11 -7.10 -1.44 0.22
N ARG A 12 -7.69 -2.29 -0.63
CA ARG A 12 -7.47 -3.74 -0.56
C ARG A 12 -6.00 -4.09 -0.84
N SER A 13 -5.40 -3.49 -1.86
CA SER A 13 -3.99 -3.72 -2.20
C SER A 13 -3.04 -3.27 -1.08
N ILE A 14 -3.37 -2.18 -0.37
CA ILE A 14 -2.63 -1.72 0.80
C ILE A 14 -2.70 -2.77 1.91
N GLU A 15 -3.88 -3.28 2.21
CA GLU A 15 -4.06 -4.27 3.28
C GLU A 15 -3.35 -5.60 2.96
N ASP A 16 -3.40 -6.05 1.71
CA ASP A 16 -2.69 -7.26 1.27
C ASP A 16 -1.17 -7.12 1.51
N VAL A 17 -0.56 -5.98 1.16
CA VAL A 17 0.87 -5.75 1.37
C VAL A 17 1.21 -5.60 2.85
N ARG A 18 0.30 -5.02 3.67
CA ARG A 18 0.49 -4.95 5.14
C ARG A 18 0.49 -6.35 5.77
N MET A 19 -0.41 -7.22 5.33
CA MET A 19 -0.44 -8.61 5.79
C MET A 19 0.85 -9.33 5.39
N GLU A 20 1.28 -9.18 4.14
CA GLU A 20 2.53 -9.78 3.64
C GLU A 20 3.78 -9.27 4.39
N LEU A 21 3.82 -7.99 4.75
CA LEU A 21 4.89 -7.41 5.59
C LEU A 21 4.91 -8.02 6.99
N ASN A 22 3.74 -8.13 7.63
CA ASN A 22 3.64 -8.70 8.96
C ASN A 22 4.06 -10.17 8.97
N ASP A 23 3.62 -10.95 7.99
CA ASP A 23 3.99 -12.35 7.84
C ASP A 23 5.49 -12.49 7.53
N SER A 24 6.01 -11.65 6.64
CA SER A 24 7.42 -11.65 6.28
C SER A 24 8.32 -11.25 7.46
N ALA A 25 7.88 -10.34 8.34
CA ALA A 25 8.64 -9.94 9.52
C ALA A 25 8.86 -11.07 10.55
N LEU A 26 8.06 -12.14 10.49
CA LEU A 26 8.26 -13.34 11.31
C LEU A 26 9.47 -14.18 10.84
N THR A 27 9.88 -14.01 9.58
CA THR A 27 10.86 -14.89 8.92
C THR A 27 12.10 -14.14 8.45
N TYR A 28 11.95 -12.89 8.03
CA TYR A 28 13.01 -12.07 7.45
C TYR A 28 13.38 -10.90 8.38
N SER A 29 14.66 -10.57 8.40
CA SER A 29 15.12 -9.31 9.03
C SER A 29 14.48 -8.12 8.33
N LEU A 30 14.16 -7.06 9.10
CA LEU A 30 13.57 -5.82 8.59
C LEU A 30 14.41 -5.17 7.48
N ASN A 31 15.73 -5.37 7.50
CA ASN A 31 16.66 -4.83 6.51
C ASN A 31 16.86 -5.77 5.30
N SER A 32 16.15 -6.89 5.24
CA SER A 32 16.26 -7.81 4.11
C SER A 32 15.77 -7.15 2.82
N PRO A 33 16.34 -7.52 1.66
CA PRO A 33 15.88 -7.00 0.37
C PRO A 33 14.38 -7.20 0.14
N HIS A 34 13.83 -8.32 0.61
CA HIS A 34 12.41 -8.65 0.54
C HIS A 34 11.55 -7.68 1.35
N MET A 35 11.90 -7.46 2.63
CA MET A 35 11.19 -6.50 3.49
C MET A 35 11.26 -5.08 2.92
N LEU A 36 12.43 -4.65 2.44
CA LEU A 36 12.60 -3.33 1.82
C LEU A 36 11.77 -3.17 0.55
N GLN A 37 11.64 -4.22 -0.27
CA GLN A 37 10.81 -4.20 -1.47
C GLN A 37 9.33 -4.07 -1.11
N LEU A 38 8.86 -4.82 -0.11
CA LEU A 38 7.48 -4.73 0.37
C LEU A 38 7.18 -3.36 0.99
N SER A 39 8.10 -2.80 1.78
CA SER A 39 7.96 -1.44 2.33
C SER A 39 7.83 -0.39 1.23
N ARG A 40 8.68 -0.44 0.20
CA ARG A 40 8.59 0.49 -0.94
C ARG A 40 7.27 0.34 -1.72
N LYS A 41 6.78 -0.89 -1.85
CA LYS A 41 5.48 -1.16 -2.50
C LYS A 41 4.34 -0.55 -1.68
N LEU A 42 4.36 -0.72 -0.35
CA LEU A 42 3.38 -0.12 0.54
C LEU A 42 3.40 1.41 0.45
N ASP A 43 4.58 2.04 0.50
CA ASP A 43 4.72 3.49 0.37
C ASP A 43 4.15 4.00 -0.96
N SER A 44 4.39 3.28 -2.06
CA SER A 44 3.84 3.66 -3.37
C SER A 44 2.31 3.59 -3.39
N LEU A 45 1.71 2.58 -2.77
CA LEU A 45 0.26 2.43 -2.70
C LEU A 45 -0.39 3.49 -1.80
N LEU A 46 0.24 3.81 -0.67
CA LEU A 46 -0.21 4.87 0.24
C LEU A 46 -0.16 6.25 -0.44
N ASN A 47 0.92 6.54 -1.17
CA ASN A 47 1.02 7.78 -1.94
C ASN A 47 -0.07 7.86 -3.04
N GLN A 48 -0.36 6.75 -3.73
CA GLN A 48 -1.46 6.71 -4.71
C GLN A 48 -2.82 6.96 -4.04
N TYR A 49 -3.02 6.40 -2.85
CA TYR A 49 -4.26 6.55 -2.10
C TYR A 49 -4.46 7.99 -1.64
N GLU A 50 -3.40 8.58 -1.07
CA GLU A 50 -3.39 9.98 -0.68
C GLU A 50 -3.68 10.90 -1.86
N ASN A 51 -3.03 10.69 -3.00
CA ASN A 51 -3.29 11.48 -4.21
C ASN A 51 -4.76 11.37 -4.65
N LEU A 52 -5.31 10.16 -4.73
CA LEU A 52 -6.71 9.97 -5.14
C LEU A 52 -7.72 10.53 -4.13
N SER A 53 -7.37 10.52 -2.83
CA SER A 53 -8.20 11.06 -1.76
C SER A 53 -8.13 12.59 -1.66
N ASN A 54 -7.01 13.19 -2.03
CA ASN A 54 -6.78 14.63 -1.98
C ASN A 54 -7.04 15.36 -3.30
N THR A 55 -7.19 14.64 -4.43
CA THR A 55 -7.56 15.25 -5.70
C THR A 55 -9.04 15.62 -5.66
N PRO A 56 -9.41 16.92 -5.69
CA PRO A 56 -10.81 17.33 -5.76
C PRO A 56 -11.42 16.82 -7.08
N CYS A 57 -12.65 16.34 -7.05
CA CYS A 57 -13.41 16.16 -8.29
C CYS A 57 -13.67 17.55 -8.89
N ASP A 58 -13.05 17.88 -10.03
CA ASP A 58 -13.59 18.88 -10.96
C ASP A 58 -14.95 18.39 -11.52
#